data_AF-A0AAE0H1A4-F1
#
_entry.id   AF-A0AAE0H1A4-F1
#
_cell.length_a   1.000
_cell.length_b   1.000
_cell.length_c   1.000
_cell.angle_alpha   90.00
_cell.angle_beta   90.00
_cell.angle_gamma   90.00
#
_symmetry.space_group_name_H-M   'P 1'
#
loop_
_entity.id
_entity.type
_entity.pdbx_description
1 polymer ?
#
loop_
_entity_poly.entity_id
_entity_poly.type
_entity_poly.pdbx_seq_one_letter_code
_entity_poly.pdbx_strand_id
1 'polypeptide(L)'
;MCSHTTKKKELSRRRIFGFATEITLLLKRYSCEEDEDSKSSALHNHWTLPPEMMKALQQAFGIQAEFNVSRTLNVHQHTATYCSKFDRDKVFGSRGSAWETRWGQLGSFECNPEYTAQDLDKALCEALMSTAADSPVLGIGL
;
A
#
# COMPACT_ATOMS: atom_id res chain seq x y z
N MET A 1 -22.98 -27.52 24.88
CA MET A 1 -21.99 -28.51 24.40
C MET A 1 -21.23 -27.89 23.25
N CYS A 2 -19.96 -27.55 23.48
CA CYS A 2 -19.01 -27.13 22.46
C CYS A 2 -18.87 -28.21 21.38
N SER A 3 -18.87 -27.80 20.12
CA SER A 3 -18.17 -28.56 19.07
C SER A 3 -17.25 -27.60 18.33
N HIS A 4 -15.96 -27.78 18.62
CA HIS A 4 -14.84 -27.18 17.92
C HIS A 4 -14.84 -27.62 16.46
N THR A 5 -14.92 -26.66 15.55
CA THR A 5 -14.43 -26.83 14.17
C THR A 5 -13.36 -25.78 13.86
N THR A 6 -12.48 -25.55 14.83
CA THR A 6 -11.25 -24.78 14.68
C THR A 6 -10.18 -25.68 14.07
N LYS A 7 -10.17 -25.90 12.75
CA LYS A 7 -9.03 -26.58 12.06
C LYS A 7 -8.98 -26.50 10.51
N LYS A 8 -9.47 -25.42 9.89
CA LYS A 8 -9.25 -25.18 8.44
C LYS A 8 -8.66 -23.81 8.07
N LYS A 9 -8.33 -22.95 9.05
CA LYS A 9 -7.84 -21.58 8.79
C LYS A 9 -6.33 -21.44 8.59
N GLU A 10 -5.55 -22.53 8.60
CA GLU A 10 -4.09 -22.44 8.81
C GLU A 10 -3.19 -22.99 7.69
N LEU A 11 -3.71 -23.33 6.50
CA LEU A 11 -2.89 -23.96 5.45
C LEU A 11 -3.03 -23.38 4.02
N SER A 12 -3.44 -22.12 3.86
CA SER A 12 -3.47 -21.45 2.53
C SER A 12 -2.37 -20.40 2.31
N ARG A 13 -1.42 -20.26 3.24
CA ARG A 13 -0.24 -19.42 2.99
C ARG A 13 0.64 -20.14 1.95
N ARG A 14 0.92 -19.48 0.82
CA ARG A 14 1.97 -19.76 -0.19
C ARG A 14 1.63 -20.46 -1.51
N ARG A 15 0.36 -20.67 -1.89
CA ARG A 15 0.09 -21.07 -3.30
C ARG A 15 -0.08 -19.83 -4.17
N ILE A 16 0.94 -19.55 -4.98
CA ILE A 16 0.86 -18.65 -6.12
C ILE A 16 0.14 -19.39 -7.23
N PHE A 17 -0.91 -18.79 -7.79
CA PHE A 17 -1.67 -19.33 -8.91
C PHE A 17 -1.15 -18.77 -10.24
N GLY A 18 -1.71 -19.25 -11.36
CA GLY A 18 -1.43 -18.67 -12.66
C GLY A 18 -1.89 -17.21 -12.75
N PHE A 19 -1.27 -16.45 -13.66
CA PHE A 19 -1.51 -15.01 -13.83
C PHE A 19 -3.00 -14.62 -13.85
N ALA A 20 -3.81 -15.27 -14.68
CA ALA A 20 -5.25 -14.98 -14.78
C ALA A 20 -5.99 -15.16 -13.45
N THR A 21 -5.63 -16.19 -12.67
CA THR A 21 -6.20 -16.43 -11.34
C THR A 21 -5.77 -15.34 -10.36
N GLU A 22 -4.49 -14.96 -10.34
CA GLU A 22 -4.02 -13.89 -9.44
C GLU A 22 -4.67 -12.55 -9.79
N ILE A 23 -4.84 -12.22 -11.08
CA ILE A 23 -5.57 -11.01 -11.51
C ILE A 23 -7.03 -11.07 -11.05
N THR A 24 -7.70 -12.22 -11.20
CA THR A 24 -9.08 -12.38 -10.72
C THR A 24 -9.17 -12.17 -9.21
N LEU A 25 -8.22 -12.74 -8.46
CA LEU A 25 -8.14 -12.55 -7.01
C LEU A 25 -7.84 -11.09 -6.65
N LEU A 26 -7.00 -10.40 -7.42
CA LEU A 26 -6.68 -8.98 -7.24
C LEU A 26 -7.91 -8.11 -7.42
N LEU A 27 -8.59 -8.25 -8.57
CA LEU A 27 -9.80 -7.51 -8.87
C LEU A 27 -10.87 -7.77 -7.82
N LYS A 28 -11.06 -9.03 -7.41
CA LYS A 28 -12.02 -9.38 -6.35
C LYS A 28 -11.72 -8.70 -5.01
N ARG A 29 -10.44 -8.64 -4.60
CA ARG A 29 -10.04 -7.94 -3.35
C ARG A 29 -10.36 -6.45 -3.41
N TYR A 30 -10.14 -5.83 -4.57
CA TYR A 30 -10.33 -4.40 -4.75
C TYR A 30 -11.74 -3.99 -5.17
N SER A 31 -12.59 -4.95 -5.56
CA SER A 31 -14.00 -4.75 -5.92
C SER A 31 -14.97 -4.92 -4.75
N CYS A 32 -14.57 -5.54 -3.64
CA CYS A 32 -15.46 -5.72 -2.50
C CYS A 32 -15.70 -4.38 -1.79
N GLU A 33 -16.95 -3.93 -1.78
CA GLU A 33 -17.41 -2.78 -1.00
C GLU A 33 -17.51 -3.10 0.50
N GLU A 34 -17.48 -4.37 0.92
CA GLU A 34 -17.66 -4.76 2.31
C GLU A 34 -16.86 -6.02 2.65
N ASP A 35 -15.89 -5.89 3.57
CA ASP A 35 -15.48 -7.00 4.43
C ASP A 35 -16.27 -6.84 5.75
N GLU A 36 -17.18 -7.77 6.05
CA GLU A 36 -18.06 -7.78 7.24
C GLU A 36 -17.32 -7.72 8.60
N ASP A 37 -15.99 -7.88 8.63
CA ASP A 37 -15.17 -7.83 9.85
C ASP A 37 -14.17 -6.66 9.89
N SER A 38 -14.12 -5.81 8.87
CA SER A 38 -13.23 -4.64 8.88
C SER A 38 -13.92 -3.43 8.27
N LYS A 39 -14.21 -2.45 9.14
CA LYS A 39 -14.49 -1.03 8.85
C LYS A 39 -14.32 -0.69 7.36
N SER A 40 -15.43 -0.40 6.68
CA SER A 40 -15.52 -0.01 5.27
C SER A 40 -14.23 0.64 4.78
N SER A 41 -13.42 -0.09 4.01
CA SER A 41 -12.24 0.51 3.40
C SER A 41 -12.75 1.45 2.31
N ALA A 42 -12.76 2.74 2.60
CA ALA A 42 -13.14 3.81 1.67
C ALA A 42 -12.05 3.95 0.58
N LEU A 43 -11.85 2.89 -0.19
CA LEU A 43 -10.89 2.83 -1.28
C LEU A 43 -11.31 3.70 -2.49
N HIS A 44 -12.45 4.40 -2.38
CA HIS A 44 -12.98 5.32 -3.39
C HIS A 44 -12.19 6.63 -3.51
N ASN A 45 -11.44 7.03 -2.48
CA ASN A 45 -10.81 8.36 -2.41
C ASN A 45 -9.32 8.40 -2.75
N HIS A 46 -8.73 7.35 -3.35
CA HIS A 46 -7.30 7.34 -3.68
C HIS A 46 -7.08 7.46 -5.18
N TRP A 47 -6.66 8.64 -5.62
CA TRP A 47 -6.20 8.88 -6.99
C TRP A 47 -4.68 8.80 -7.07
N THR A 48 -4.19 8.12 -8.09
CA THR A 48 -2.81 8.27 -8.55
C THR A 48 -2.62 9.71 -9.01
N LEU A 49 -1.43 10.26 -8.80
CA LEU A 49 -1.13 11.55 -9.38
C LEU A 49 -1.21 11.54 -10.91
N PRO A 50 -1.64 12.65 -11.52
CA PRO A 50 -1.53 12.82 -12.96
C PRO A 50 -0.09 12.56 -13.43
N PRO A 51 0.12 11.89 -14.58
CA PRO A 51 1.46 11.51 -15.05
C PRO A 51 2.43 12.69 -15.15
N GLU A 52 1.94 13.87 -15.54
CA GLU A 52 2.73 15.09 -15.65
C GLU A 52 3.26 15.54 -14.30
N MET A 53 2.45 15.42 -13.24
CA MET A 53 2.84 15.79 -11.89
C MET A 53 3.82 14.78 -11.31
N MET A 54 3.53 13.47 -11.45
CA MET A 54 4.46 12.44 -11.00
C MET A 54 5.81 12.55 -11.71
N LYS A 55 5.81 12.84 -13.02
CA LYS A 55 7.03 13.11 -13.79
C LYS A 55 7.78 14.35 -13.28
N ALA A 56 7.07 15.43 -12.97
CA ALA A 56 7.70 16.63 -12.41
C ALA A 56 8.35 16.35 -11.05
N LEU A 57 7.68 15.59 -10.18
CA LEU A 57 8.20 15.17 -8.87
C LEU A 57 9.42 14.24 -9.02
N GLN A 58 9.36 13.28 -9.95
CA GLN A 58 10.48 12.41 -10.31
C GLN A 58 11.70 13.22 -10.77
N GLN A 59 11.51 14.24 -11.62
CA GLN A 59 12.59 15.06 -12.16
C GLN A 59 13.17 16.02 -11.12
N ALA A 60 12.33 16.65 -10.32
CA ALA A 60 12.76 17.65 -9.34
C ALA A 60 13.39 17.04 -8.10
N PHE A 61 12.84 15.91 -7.64
CA PHE A 61 13.16 15.36 -6.31
C PHE A 61 13.66 13.92 -6.35
N GLY A 62 13.70 13.28 -7.54
CA GLY A 62 14.13 11.89 -7.65
C GLY A 62 13.19 10.91 -6.94
N ILE A 63 11.90 11.26 -6.80
CA ILE A 63 10.90 10.36 -6.20
C ILE A 63 10.79 9.09 -7.06
N GLN A 64 11.06 7.92 -6.49
CA GLN A 64 10.99 6.64 -7.22
C GLN A 64 10.02 5.64 -6.58
N ALA A 65 9.43 6.02 -5.45
CA ALA A 65 8.54 5.16 -4.68
C ALA A 65 7.20 5.85 -4.42
N GLU A 66 6.12 5.09 -4.58
CA GLU A 66 4.78 5.46 -4.10
C GLU A 66 4.46 4.62 -2.85
N PHE A 67 4.30 5.27 -1.71
CA PHE A 67 4.02 4.62 -0.44
C PHE A 67 2.62 4.96 0.06
N ASN A 68 1.96 4.03 0.74
CA ASN A 68 0.53 4.08 1.01
C ASN A 68 -0.37 4.06 -0.23
N VAL A 69 0.05 3.44 -1.34
CA VAL A 69 -0.87 3.22 -2.44
C VAL A 69 -1.90 2.18 -1.98
N SER A 70 -3.11 2.64 -1.67
CA SER A 70 -4.19 1.77 -1.21
C SER A 70 -4.44 0.61 -2.20
N ARG A 71 -3.98 0.69 -3.47
CA ARG A 71 -4.17 -0.35 -4.49
C ARG A 71 -2.94 -0.66 -5.37
N THR A 72 -2.69 -1.93 -5.66
CA THR A 72 -1.80 -2.33 -6.78
C THR A 72 -2.31 -1.83 -8.15
N LEU A 73 -3.62 -1.56 -8.25
CA LEU A 73 -4.28 -1.17 -9.49
C LEU A 73 -4.02 0.28 -9.91
N ASN A 74 -3.53 1.14 -9.01
CA ASN A 74 -3.35 2.57 -9.25
C ASN A 74 -1.90 3.02 -9.00
N VAL A 75 -0.94 2.11 -9.16
CA VAL A 75 0.49 2.46 -9.17
C VAL A 75 0.82 3.14 -10.49
N HIS A 76 1.52 4.26 -10.44
CA HIS A 76 2.01 4.95 -11.63
C HIS A 76 3.02 4.07 -12.38
N GLN A 77 2.92 4.04 -13.72
CA GLN A 77 3.72 3.15 -14.57
C GLN A 77 5.25 3.32 -14.47
N HIS A 78 5.71 4.46 -13.94
CA HIS A 78 7.13 4.77 -13.78
C HIS A 78 7.62 4.66 -12.34
N THR A 79 6.81 4.10 -11.46
CA THR A 79 7.19 3.87 -10.06
C THR A 79 7.98 2.59 -9.96
N ALA A 80 9.20 2.71 -9.44
CA ALA A 80 10.11 1.57 -9.32
C ALA A 80 9.73 0.69 -8.11
N THR A 81 9.08 1.26 -7.11
CA THR A 81 8.75 0.58 -5.86
C THR A 81 7.46 1.09 -5.27
N TYR A 82 6.58 0.19 -4.84
CA TYR A 82 5.35 0.60 -4.17
C TYR A 82 4.96 -0.30 -2.99
N CYS A 83 4.19 0.26 -2.06
CA CYS A 83 3.54 -0.47 -0.98
C CYS A 83 2.03 -0.56 -1.21
N SER A 84 1.40 -1.59 -0.67
CA SER A 84 -0.04 -1.82 -0.79
C SER A 84 -0.63 -2.43 0.48
N LYS A 85 -1.93 -2.29 0.63
CA LYS A 85 -2.66 -2.75 1.82
C LYS A 85 -2.63 -4.27 2.03
N PHE A 86 -2.72 -5.05 0.94
CA PHE A 86 -2.89 -6.50 1.03
C PHE A 86 -1.57 -7.22 0.81
N ASP A 87 -1.16 -8.07 1.74
CA ASP A 87 0.09 -8.85 1.64
C ASP A 87 0.19 -9.69 0.34
N ARG A 88 -0.95 -10.17 -0.18
CA ARG A 88 -0.99 -10.94 -1.44
C ARG A 88 -0.50 -10.15 -2.64
N ASP A 89 -0.55 -8.83 -2.61
CA ASP A 89 -0.11 -7.97 -3.70
C ASP A 89 1.41 -8.02 -3.93
N LYS A 90 2.17 -8.63 -3.02
CA LYS A 90 3.58 -8.99 -3.25
C LYS A 90 3.78 -9.81 -4.53
N VAL A 91 2.78 -10.61 -4.96
CA VAL A 91 2.86 -11.34 -6.24
C VAL A 91 2.89 -10.43 -7.47
N PHE A 92 2.51 -9.16 -7.31
CA PHE A 92 2.54 -8.12 -8.35
C PHE A 92 3.68 -7.11 -8.14
N GLY A 93 4.58 -7.35 -7.18
CA GLY A 93 5.75 -6.49 -6.93
C GLY A 93 5.58 -5.50 -5.78
N SER A 94 4.46 -5.53 -5.05
CA SER A 94 4.32 -4.72 -3.84
C SER A 94 5.36 -5.12 -2.77
N ARG A 95 5.83 -4.15 -1.98
CA ARG A 95 6.65 -4.42 -0.78
C ARG A 95 5.82 -4.81 0.45
N GLY A 96 4.49 -4.87 0.33
CA GLY A 96 3.58 -5.13 1.43
C GLY A 96 3.08 -3.83 2.07
N SER A 97 2.65 -3.92 3.33
CA SER A 97 2.08 -2.78 4.06
C SER A 97 3.12 -1.68 4.24
N ALA A 98 2.73 -0.44 3.93
CA ALA A 98 3.57 0.73 4.17
C ALA A 98 3.86 0.97 5.66
N TRP A 99 2.99 0.47 6.56
CA TRP A 99 3.17 0.55 8.01
C TRP A 99 4.18 -0.45 8.57
N GLU A 100 4.57 -1.45 7.78
CA GLU A 100 5.64 -2.39 8.14
C GLU A 100 7.02 -1.88 7.70
N THR A 101 7.07 -0.77 6.97
CA THR A 101 8.30 -0.19 6.41
C THR A 101 8.59 1.13 7.08
N ARG A 102 9.83 1.32 7.55
CA ARG A 102 10.27 2.62 8.10
C ARG A 102 10.49 3.61 6.98
N TRP A 103 9.74 4.71 6.97
CA TRP A 103 9.78 5.67 5.87
C TRP A 103 11.14 6.36 5.71
N GLY A 104 11.87 6.53 6.81
CA GLY A 104 13.24 7.08 6.77
C GLY A 104 14.25 6.26 5.95
N GLN A 105 13.93 5.01 5.60
CA GLN A 105 14.77 4.15 4.75
C GLN A 105 14.43 4.25 3.26
N LEU A 106 13.44 5.07 2.89
CA LEU A 106 12.92 5.16 1.52
C LEU A 106 13.56 6.27 0.70
N GLY A 107 14.26 7.21 1.33
CA GLY A 107 14.81 8.38 0.65
C GLY A 107 13.72 9.34 0.21
N SER A 108 13.46 9.43 -1.11
CA SER A 108 12.44 10.32 -1.68
C SER A 108 11.22 9.54 -2.17
N PHE A 109 10.04 9.86 -1.62
CA PHE A 109 8.80 9.14 -1.92
C PHE A 109 7.58 10.07 -1.94
N GLU A 110 6.57 9.63 -2.67
CA GLU A 110 5.21 10.16 -2.58
C GLU A 110 4.40 9.27 -1.63
N CYS A 111 3.47 9.86 -0.88
CA CYS A 111 2.50 9.08 -0.12
C CYS A 111 1.08 9.65 -0.08
N ASN A 112 0.11 8.75 -0.17
CA ASN A 112 -1.33 9.07 -0.14
C ASN A 112 -2.08 8.11 0.80
N PRO A 113 -1.95 8.27 2.14
CA PRO A 113 -2.62 7.41 3.13
C PRO A 113 -4.13 7.45 3.02
N GLU A 114 -4.81 6.41 3.54
CA GLU A 114 -6.27 6.44 3.72
C GLU A 114 -6.69 7.70 4.51
N TYR A 115 -7.71 8.42 4.04
CA TYR A 115 -8.20 9.64 4.68
C TYR A 115 -9.05 9.36 5.93
N THR A 116 -8.62 8.39 6.72
CA THR A 116 -9.15 8.12 8.05
C THR A 116 -8.30 8.86 9.08
N ALA A 117 -8.91 9.34 10.17
CA ALA A 117 -8.16 9.99 11.24
C ALA A 117 -7.02 9.10 11.78
N GLN A 118 -7.24 7.77 11.80
CA GLN A 118 -6.24 6.81 12.28
C GLN A 118 -5.04 6.69 11.33
N ASP A 119 -5.26 6.63 10.02
CA ASP A 119 -4.17 6.45 9.05
C ASP A 119 -3.43 7.77 8.79
N LEU A 120 -4.11 8.92 8.87
CA LEU A 120 -3.47 10.24 8.85
C LEU A 120 -2.59 10.47 10.09
N ASP A 121 -3.04 10.09 11.28
CA ASP A 121 -2.23 10.18 12.52
C ASP A 121 -0.99 9.29 12.45
N LYS A 122 -1.15 8.05 11.95
CA LYS A 122 0.00 7.16 11.70
C LYS A 122 0.96 7.72 10.66
N ALA A 123 0.46 8.28 9.56
CA ALA A 123 1.29 8.91 8.54
C ALA A 123 2.12 10.07 9.11
N LEU A 124 1.50 10.90 9.95
CA LEU A 124 2.20 11.99 10.63
C LEU A 124 3.27 11.47 11.59
N CYS A 125 2.96 10.43 12.37
CA CYS A 125 3.93 9.77 13.25
C CYS A 125 5.13 9.24 12.44
N GLU A 126 4.90 8.52 11.35
CA GLU A 126 5.97 7.99 10.50
C GLU A 126 6.80 9.12 9.85
N ALA A 127 6.16 10.20 9.41
CA ALA A 127 6.86 11.37 8.87
C ALA A 127 7.78 12.02 9.92
N LEU A 128 7.31 12.19 11.15
CA LEU A 128 8.12 12.70 12.27
C LEU A 128 9.25 11.74 12.63
N MET A 129 8.99 10.44 12.72
CA MET A 129 10.02 9.45 13.03
C MET A 129 11.10 9.39 11.94
N SER A 130 10.74 9.71 10.69
CA SER A 130 11.68 9.75 9.57
C SER A 130 12.68 10.89 9.65
N THR A 131 12.42 11.94 10.43
CA THR A 131 13.39 13.04 10.62
C THR A 131 14.60 12.61 11.46
N ALA A 132 14.51 11.47 12.15
CA ALA A 132 15.61 10.88 12.91
C ALA A 132 16.49 9.95 12.05
N ALA A 133 16.26 9.86 10.74
CA ALA A 133 17.07 9.04 9.85
C ALA A 133 18.48 9.64 9.66
N ASP A 134 19.47 8.76 9.49
CA ASP A 134 20.87 9.15 9.26
C ASP A 134 21.11 9.74 7.85
N SER A 135 20.18 9.50 6.91
CA SER A 135 20.22 10.01 5.54
C SER A 135 19.09 10.99 5.27
N PRO A 136 19.25 11.93 4.30
CA PRO A 136 18.16 12.82 3.91
C PRO A 136 16.92 12.06 3.44
N VAL A 137 15.75 12.52 3.88
CA VAL A 137 14.44 11.95 3.54
C VAL A 137 13.52 13.07 3.04
N LEU A 138 12.77 12.79 1.98
CA LEU A 138 11.72 13.68 1.47
C LEU A 138 10.46 12.85 1.22
N GLY A 139 9.43 13.09 2.03
CA GLY A 139 8.09 12.56 1.81
C GLY A 139 7.15 13.67 1.36
N ILE A 140 6.43 13.45 0.26
CA ILE A 140 5.35 14.34 -0.19
C ILE A 140 4.03 13.63 0.05
N GLY A 141 3.28 14.14 1.04
CA GLY A 141 1.94 13.67 1.38
C GLY A 141 0.85 14.44 0.63
N LEU A 142 -0.18 13.75 0.16
CA LEU A 142 -1.33 14.32 -0.55
C LEU A 142 -2.65 14.20 0.23
#